data_AF-A0A1B2JJF5-F1
#
_entry.id   AF-A0A1B2JJF5-F1
#
_cell.length_a   1.000
_cell.length_b   1.000
_cell.length_c   1.000
_cell.angle_alpha   90.00
_cell.angle_beta   90.00
_cell.angle_gamma   90.00
#
_symmetry.space_group_name_H-M   'P 1'
#
loop_
_entity.id
_entity.type
_entity.pdbx_description
1 polymer ?
#
loop_
_entity_poly.entity_id
_entity_poly.type
_entity_poly.pdbx_seq_one_letter_code
_entity_poly.pdbx_strand_id
1 'polypeptide(L)'
;MEKSDLAHELITGIQACQDRGLLHSSKWLSELLYALDDKNTNCIPTPQKCILNETSEVQMEDVSQDRTFILSKCYFDLKEYDRCAYFSKKLKSKKGKFLYWYSQYLSGEKKRIEDMSESEMTTENMNLQHLTELKQELSVAYKKIS
;
A
#
# COMPACT_ATOMS: atom_id res chain seq x y z
N MET A 1 13.89 24.62 -0.35
CA MET A 1 13.89 23.23 0.11
C MET A 1 15.33 22.77 0.08
N GLU A 2 15.93 22.50 1.23
CA GLU A 2 17.31 22.02 1.26
C GLU A 2 17.38 20.55 0.83
N LYS A 3 18.54 20.11 0.34
CA LYS A 3 18.76 18.71 -0.12
C LYS A 3 18.44 17.69 0.99
N SER A 4 18.70 18.06 2.25
CA SER A 4 18.40 17.25 3.44
C SER A 4 16.88 17.08 3.66
N ASP A 5 16.11 18.15 3.48
CA ASP A 5 14.64 18.10 3.64
C ASP A 5 14.02 17.15 2.61
N LEU A 6 14.48 17.25 1.36
CA LEU A 6 14.01 16.38 0.28
C LEU A 6 14.33 14.90 0.54
N ALA A 7 15.53 14.59 1.05
CA ALA A 7 15.89 13.22 1.39
C ALA A 7 14.98 12.66 2.50
N HIS A 8 14.67 13.46 3.52
CA HIS A 8 13.77 13.06 4.59
C HIS A 8 12.32 12.82 4.10
N GLU A 9 11.82 13.69 3.22
CA GLU A 9 10.51 13.53 2.59
C GLU A 9 10.42 12.24 1.76
N LEU A 10 11.46 11.93 0.99
CA LEU A 10 11.52 10.70 0.20
C LEU A 10 11.53 9.45 1.08
N ILE A 11 12.32 9.43 2.17
CA ILE A 11 12.33 8.30 3.12
C ILE A 11 10.95 8.09 3.73
N THR A 12 10.29 9.16 4.15
CA THR A 12 8.93 9.11 4.70
C THR A 12 7.93 8.58 3.67
N GLY A 13 8.03 9.05 2.41
CA GLY A 13 7.19 8.60 1.30
C GLY A 13 7.41 7.12 0.94
N ILE A 14 8.65 6.65 0.96
CA ILE A 14 9.01 5.24 0.74
C ILE A 14 8.31 4.37 1.79
N GLN A 15 8.47 4.68 3.08
CA GLN A 15 7.85 3.93 4.16
C GLN A 15 6.33 3.91 4.02
N ALA A 16 5.71 5.06 3.75
CA ALA A 16 4.27 5.18 3.56
C ALA A 16 3.74 4.36 2.36
N CYS A 17 4.52 4.24 1.29
CA CYS A 17 4.20 3.43 0.12
C CYS A 17 4.36 1.93 0.39
N GLN A 18 5.45 1.52 1.04
CA GLN A 18 5.72 0.12 1.40
C GLN A 18 4.64 -0.43 2.34
N ASP A 19 4.26 0.38 3.31
CA ASP A 19 3.17 0.11 4.24
C ASP A 19 1.83 -0.16 3.57
N ARG A 20 1.62 0.44 2.40
CA ARG A 20 0.39 0.32 1.60
C ARG A 20 0.51 -0.72 0.48
N GLY A 21 1.68 -1.31 0.29
CA GLY A 21 1.94 -2.23 -0.83
C GLY A 21 2.06 -1.55 -2.19
N LEU A 22 2.34 -0.24 -2.23
CA LEU A 22 2.54 0.53 -3.47
C LEU A 22 3.96 0.35 -4.01
N LEU A 23 4.23 -0.84 -4.55
CA LEU A 23 5.58 -1.29 -4.91
C LEU A 23 6.27 -0.37 -5.92
N HIS A 24 5.58 0.01 -7.00
CA HIS A 24 6.17 0.84 -8.04
C HIS A 24 6.49 2.24 -7.53
N SER A 25 5.59 2.86 -6.78
CA SER A 25 5.82 4.18 -6.17
C SER A 25 7.00 4.13 -5.20
N SER A 26 7.07 3.11 -4.33
CA SER A 26 8.20 2.93 -3.44
C SER A 26 9.52 2.75 -4.21
N LYS A 27 9.52 1.96 -5.29
CA LYS A 27 10.70 1.76 -6.14
C LYS A 27 11.19 3.09 -6.73
N TRP A 28 10.29 3.87 -7.32
CA TRP A 28 10.61 5.16 -7.92
C TRP A 28 11.16 6.15 -6.89
N LEU A 29 10.55 6.23 -5.70
CA LEU A 29 11.04 7.10 -4.63
C LEU A 29 12.42 6.66 -4.13
N SER A 30 12.66 5.35 -4.03
CA SER A 30 13.99 4.82 -3.67
C SER A 30 15.04 5.09 -4.74
N GLU A 31 14.70 4.98 -6.02
CA GLU A 31 15.59 5.32 -7.15
C GLU A 31 15.94 6.83 -7.13
N LEU A 32 14.96 7.69 -6.87
CA LEU A 32 15.18 9.13 -6.74
C LEU A 32 16.06 9.46 -5.52
N LEU A 33 15.79 8.85 -4.37
CA LEU A 33 16.61 9.02 -3.17
C LEU A 33 18.07 8.60 -3.42
N TYR A 34 18.28 7.48 -4.10
CA TYR A 34 19.62 7.02 -4.48
C TYR A 34 20.31 7.98 -5.46
N ALA A 35 19.58 8.55 -6.42
CA ALA A 35 20.14 9.50 -7.37
C ALA A 35 20.53 10.85 -6.74
N LEU A 36 19.93 11.20 -5.60
CA LEU A 36 20.29 12.39 -4.82
C LEU A 36 21.56 12.18 -3.98
N ASP A 37 21.99 10.96 -3.75
CA ASP A 37 23.22 10.67 -3.02
C ASP A 37 24.42 10.99 -3.93
N ASP A 38 24.98 12.19 -3.77
CA ASP A 38 26.24 12.57 -4.43
C ASP A 38 27.28 11.65 -3.80
N LYS A 39 27.95 10.81 -4.60
CA LYS A 39 28.91 9.79 -4.16
C LYS A 39 30.21 10.34 -3.51
N ASN A 40 30.09 11.32 -2.62
CA ASN A 40 31.17 11.86 -1.80
C ASN A 40 30.77 12.11 -0.33
N THR A 41 29.60 11.64 0.10
CA THR A 41 29.26 11.54 1.52
C THR A 41 29.34 10.09 1.99
N ASN A 42 30.43 9.75 2.68
CA ASN A 42 30.58 8.52 3.46
C ASN A 42 29.62 8.51 4.67
N CYS A 43 28.33 8.66 4.44
CA CYS A 43 27.30 8.62 5.46
C CYS A 43 26.06 7.98 4.84
N ILE A 44 26.06 6.65 4.72
CA ILE A 44 24.78 5.93 4.69
C ILE A 44 24.32 6.00 6.15
N PRO A 45 23.29 6.80 6.50
CA PRO A 45 22.65 6.61 7.78
C PRO A 45 22.01 5.24 7.65
N THR A 46 22.56 4.27 8.38
CA THR A 46 21.88 3.01 8.67
C THR A 46 20.43 3.36 8.99
N PRO A 47 19.41 2.61 8.52
CA PRO A 47 18.04 2.85 8.94
C PRO A 47 18.03 2.69 10.47
N GLN A 48 18.13 3.82 11.15
CA GLN A 48 18.06 3.88 12.59
C GLN A 48 16.62 3.49 12.84
N LYS A 49 16.44 2.24 13.28
CA LYS A 49 15.23 1.79 13.90
C LYS A 49 15.00 2.81 15.01
N CYS A 50 14.09 3.77 14.77
CA CYS A 50 13.69 4.73 15.78
C CYS A 50 13.08 3.89 16.90
N ILE A 51 13.91 3.57 17.88
CA ILE A 51 13.46 3.08 19.18
C ILE A 51 12.58 4.20 19.70
N LEU A 52 11.35 3.80 19.99
CA LEU A 52 10.26 4.61 20.51
C LEU A 52 10.78 5.36 21.74
N ASN A 53 10.92 6.68 21.62
CA ASN A 53 10.90 7.55 22.79
C ASN A 53 9.43 7.65 23.20
N GLU A 54 9.08 6.91 24.25
CA GLU A 54 7.96 7.20 25.12
C GLU A 54 8.05 8.66 25.55
N THR A 55 7.21 9.53 24.98
CA THR A 55 6.54 10.66 25.64
C THR A 55 5.90 11.52 24.56
N SER A 56 4.60 11.35 24.34
CA SER A 56 3.60 12.42 24.16
C SER A 56 2.30 11.81 23.66
N GLU A 57 1.26 11.99 24.46
CA GLU A 57 -0.13 11.60 24.22
C GLU A 57 -0.70 12.34 23.01
N VAL A 58 -0.38 11.88 21.81
CA VAL A 58 -1.14 12.21 20.60
C VAL A 58 -1.67 10.90 20.05
N GLN A 59 -2.99 10.75 20.13
CA GLN A 59 -3.75 9.63 19.57
C GLN A 59 -3.52 9.54 18.06
N MET A 60 -2.48 8.83 17.64
CA MET A 60 -2.33 8.35 16.28
C MET A 60 -2.40 6.84 16.32
N GLU A 61 -3.43 6.29 15.68
CA GLU A 61 -3.65 4.86 15.51
C GLU A 61 -2.44 4.25 14.76
N ASP A 62 -1.41 3.79 15.49
CA ASP A 62 -0.30 3.03 14.91
C ASP A 62 -0.81 1.63 14.52
N VAL A 63 -1.43 1.60 13.34
CA VAL A 63 -1.95 0.39 12.68
C VAL A 63 -0.87 -0.67 12.51
N SER A 64 0.40 -0.29 12.54
CA SER A 64 1.53 -1.19 12.40
C SER A 64 1.65 -2.17 13.58
N GLN A 65 0.96 -1.91 14.70
CA GLN A 65 0.84 -2.82 15.85
C GLN A 65 -0.45 -3.66 15.85
N ASP A 66 -1.40 -3.44 14.93
CA ASP A 66 -2.60 -4.27 14.84
C ASP A 66 -2.22 -5.63 14.25
N ARG A 67 -2.33 -6.70 15.06
CA ARG A 67 -2.05 -8.09 14.66
C ARG A 67 -2.80 -8.49 13.38
N THR A 68 -4.00 -7.94 13.19
CA THR A 68 -4.82 -8.16 12.00
C THR A 68 -4.20 -7.52 10.77
N PHE A 69 -3.70 -6.28 10.91
CA PHE A 69 -3.03 -5.58 9.82
C PHE A 69 -1.74 -6.31 9.42
N ILE A 70 -0.93 -6.73 10.38
CA ILE A 70 0.31 -7.47 10.11
C ILE A 70 0.01 -8.75 9.34
N LEU A 71 -0.96 -9.55 9.79
CA LEU A 71 -1.38 -10.78 9.10
C LEU A 71 -1.91 -10.50 7.69
N SER A 72 -2.80 -9.52 7.55
CA SER A 72 -3.31 -9.08 6.24
C SER A 72 -2.16 -8.68 5.31
N LYS A 73 -1.18 -7.93 5.81
CA LYS A 73 -0.03 -7.49 5.03
C LYS A 73 0.84 -8.67 4.59
N CYS A 74 1.05 -9.69 5.43
CA CYS A 74 1.72 -10.92 5.02
C CYS A 74 0.99 -11.62 3.85
N TYR A 75 -0.35 -11.73 3.91
CA TYR A 75 -1.13 -12.26 2.80
C TYR A 75 -1.01 -11.40 1.53
N PHE A 76 -1.00 -10.08 1.70
CA PHE A 76 -0.81 -9.15 0.59
C PHE A 76 0.53 -9.34 -0.11
N ASP A 77 1.61 -9.48 0.66
CA ASP A 77 2.98 -9.62 0.13
C ASP A 77 3.17 -10.95 -0.60
N LEU A 78 2.44 -12.00 -0.19
CA LEU A 78 2.36 -13.29 -0.88
C LEU A 78 1.40 -13.30 -2.08
N LYS A 79 0.80 -12.15 -2.43
CA LYS A 79 -0.20 -12.00 -3.51
C LYS A 79 -1.46 -12.85 -3.29
N GLU A 80 -1.78 -13.18 -2.04
CA GLU A 80 -3.02 -13.84 -1.61
C GLU A 80 -4.09 -12.80 -1.30
N TYR A 81 -4.50 -12.04 -2.33
CA TYR A 81 -5.30 -10.82 -2.16
C TYR A 81 -6.69 -11.05 -1.55
N ASP A 82 -7.37 -12.15 -1.88
CA ASP A 82 -8.66 -12.51 -1.28
C ASP A 82 -8.55 -12.74 0.23
N ARG A 83 -7.49 -13.43 0.67
CA ARG A 83 -7.23 -13.64 2.11
C ARG A 83 -6.89 -12.32 2.79
N CYS A 84 -6.06 -11.49 2.16
CA CYS A 84 -5.77 -10.15 2.68
C CYS A 84 -7.06 -9.34 2.89
N ALA A 85 -7.93 -9.29 1.88
CA ALA A 85 -9.21 -8.58 1.92
C ALA A 85 -10.13 -9.11 3.04
N TYR A 86 -10.19 -10.44 3.24
CA TYR A 86 -10.98 -11.05 4.29
C TYR A 86 -10.61 -10.53 5.70
N PHE A 87 -9.32 -10.53 6.03
CA PHE A 87 -8.85 -10.06 7.35
C PHE A 87 -8.90 -8.52 7.47
N SER A 88 -8.56 -7.79 6.41
CA SER A 88 -8.47 -6.32 6.44
C SER A 88 -9.84 -5.62 6.41
N LYS A 89 -10.93 -6.30 6.03
CA LYS A 89 -12.30 -5.77 6.01
C LYS A 89 -12.73 -5.11 7.34
N LYS A 90 -12.30 -5.69 8.46
CA LYS A 90 -12.64 -5.23 9.82
C LYS A 90 -11.80 -4.05 10.30
N LEU A 91 -10.67 -3.77 9.64
CA LEU A 91 -9.80 -2.66 10.01
C LEU A 91 -10.55 -1.32 9.79
N LYS A 92 -10.43 -0.42 10.77
CA LYS A 92 -11.07 0.90 10.73
C LYS A 92 -10.11 2.01 10.32
N SER A 93 -8.82 1.81 10.58
CA SER A 93 -7.79 2.78 10.28
C SER A 93 -7.70 3.07 8.77
N LYS A 94 -7.27 4.29 8.42
CA LYS A 94 -7.12 4.70 7.02
C LYS A 94 -6.20 3.77 6.22
N LYS A 95 -5.09 3.32 6.83
CA LYS A 95 -4.12 2.38 6.24
C LYS A 95 -4.75 1.00 6.04
N GLY A 96 -5.49 0.49 7.02
CA GLY A 96 -6.19 -0.79 6.91
C GLY A 96 -7.33 -0.77 5.88
N LYS A 97 -8.11 0.32 5.82
CA LYS A 97 -9.14 0.51 4.79
C LYS A 97 -8.54 0.60 3.39
N PHE A 98 -7.43 1.32 3.23
CA PHE A 98 -6.69 1.34 1.97
C PHE A 98 -6.27 -0.07 1.56
N LEU A 99 -5.62 -0.81 2.47
CA LEU A 99 -5.15 -2.17 2.20
C LEU A 99 -6.30 -3.10 1.79
N TYR A 100 -7.46 -3.00 2.45
CA TYR A 100 -8.67 -3.76 2.10
C TYR A 100 -9.13 -3.50 0.66
N TRP A 101 -9.38 -2.24 0.31
CA TRP A 101 -9.90 -1.90 -1.01
C TRP A 101 -8.87 -2.18 -2.12
N TYR A 102 -7.60 -1.94 -1.84
CA TYR A 102 -6.54 -2.24 -2.79
C TYR A 102 -6.38 -3.75 -3.02
N SER A 103 -6.56 -4.57 -1.99
CA SER A 103 -6.56 -6.04 -2.12
C SER A 103 -7.75 -6.53 -2.94
N GLN A 104 -8.95 -5.98 -2.73
CA GLN A 104 -10.12 -6.31 -3.54
C GLN A 104 -9.92 -5.98 -5.02
N TYR A 105 -9.31 -4.82 -5.30
CA TYR A 105 -8.94 -4.43 -6.66
C TYR A 105 -7.94 -5.42 -7.29
N LEU A 106 -6.82 -5.70 -6.60
CA LEU A 106 -5.78 -6.59 -7.11
C LEU A 106 -6.24 -8.04 -7.28
N SER A 107 -7.15 -8.52 -6.42
CA SER A 107 -7.78 -9.84 -6.57
C SER A 107 -8.56 -9.93 -7.89
N GLY A 108 -9.37 -8.90 -8.19
CA GLY A 108 -10.12 -8.84 -9.43
C GLY A 108 -9.23 -8.74 -10.67
N GLU A 109 -8.21 -7.89 -10.62
CA GLU A 109 -7.23 -7.78 -11.72
C GLU A 109 -6.47 -9.09 -11.94
N LYS A 110 -6.10 -9.79 -10.87
CA LYS A 110 -5.46 -11.10 -10.95
C LYS A 110 -6.36 -12.12 -11.66
N LYS A 111 -7.62 -12.25 -11.22
CA LYS A 111 -8.61 -13.16 -11.84
C LYS A 111 -8.85 -12.81 -13.31
N ARG A 112 -8.99 -11.51 -13.62
CA ARG A 112 -9.14 -11.03 -14.99
C ARG A 112 -7.97 -11.45 -15.89
N ILE A 113 -6.73 -11.35 -15.38
CA ILE A 113 -5.53 -11.76 -16.14
C ILE A 113 -5.47 -13.28 -16.30
N GLU A 114 -5.82 -14.05 -15.27
CA GLU A 114 -5.89 -15.52 -15.31
C GLU A 114 -6.94 -15.99 -16.33
N ASP A 115 -8.16 -15.45 -16.29
CA ASP A 115 -9.24 -15.75 -17.25
C ASP A 115 -8.83 -15.42 -18.70
N MET A 116 -8.11 -14.31 -18.92
CA MET A 116 -7.59 -13.93 -20.24
C MET A 116 -6.47 -14.85 -20.75
N SER A 117 -5.72 -15.47 -19.85
CA SER A 117 -4.64 -16.39 -20.23
C SER A 117 -5.15 -17.79 -20.59
N GLU A 118 -6.33 -18.17 -20.10
CA GLU A 118 -6.96 -19.47 -20.35
C GLU A 118 -7.87 -19.48 -21.59
N SER A 119 -8.42 -18.33 -21.97
CA SER A 119 -9.31 -18.20 -23.14
C SER A 119 -8.60 -17.44 -24.26
N GLU A 120 -8.53 -18.01 -25.47
CA GLU A 120 -8.20 -17.27 -26.69
C GLU A 120 -9.30 -16.23 -26.98
N MET A 121 -9.33 -15.15 -26.20
CA MET A 121 -10.42 -14.18 -26.20
C MET A 121 -9.99 -12.86 -26.82
N THR A 122 -10.79 -12.40 -27.78
CA THR A 122 -10.66 -11.09 -28.41
C THR A 122 -10.80 -9.98 -27.36
N THR A 123 -10.16 -8.83 -27.61
CA THR A 123 -10.09 -7.63 -26.75
C THR A 123 -11.44 -7.07 -26.28
N GLU A 124 -12.55 -7.56 -26.84
CA GLU A 124 -13.92 -7.10 -26.57
C GLU A 124 -14.54 -7.71 -25.31
N ASN A 125 -13.98 -8.80 -24.76
CA ASN A 125 -14.47 -9.45 -23.54
C ASN A 125 -13.65 -9.12 -22.28
N MET A 126 -13.11 -7.89 -22.17
CA MET A 126 -12.55 -7.42 -20.89
C MET A 126 -13.68 -7.17 -19.89
N ASN A 127 -14.07 -8.22 -19.17
CA ASN A 127 -15.09 -8.14 -18.13
C ASN A 127 -14.61 -7.23 -16.98
N LEU A 128 -15.00 -5.96 -17.04
CA LEU A 128 -14.74 -4.92 -16.02
C LEU A 128 -15.85 -4.86 -14.97
N GLN A 129 -16.72 -5.88 -14.90
CA GLN A 129 -17.85 -5.90 -13.99
C GLN A 129 -17.39 -5.80 -12.53
N HIS A 130 -16.37 -6.56 -12.14
CA HIS A 130 -15.78 -6.49 -10.78
C HIS A 130 -15.33 -5.07 -10.41
N LEU A 131 -14.68 -4.35 -11.33
CA LEU A 131 -14.24 -2.98 -11.08
C LEU A 131 -15.44 -2.03 -10.90
N THR A 132 -16.51 -2.25 -11.67
CA THR A 132 -17.75 -1.48 -11.59
C THR A 132 -18.45 -1.70 -10.25
N GLU A 133 -18.56 -2.95 -9.82
CA GLU A 133 -19.10 -3.35 -8.51
C GLU A 133 -18.26 -2.74 -7.38
N LEU A 134 -16.93 -2.87 -7.43
CA LEU A 134 -16.02 -2.31 -6.44
C LEU A 134 -16.15 -0.78 -6.33
N LYS A 135 -16.26 -0.08 -7.48
CA LYS A 135 -16.49 1.37 -7.53
C LYS A 135 -17.82 1.75 -6.87
N GLN A 136 -18.88 0.98 -7.10
CA GLN A 136 -20.18 1.22 -6.48
C GLN A 136 -20.11 1.03 -4.96
N GLU A 137 -19.51 -0.05 -4.49
CA GLU A 137 -19.30 -0.31 -3.05
C GLU A 137 -18.51 0.81 -2.38
N LEU A 138 -17.41 1.23 -2.99
CA LEU A 138 -16.60 2.36 -2.52
C LEU A 138 -17.42 3.65 -2.45
N SER A 139 -18.21 3.95 -3.49
CA SER A 139 -19.06 5.15 -3.51
C SER A 139 -20.06 5.14 -2.36
N VAL A 140 -20.70 3.99 -2.10
CA VAL A 140 -21.65 3.85 -0.99
C VAL A 140 -20.95 3.98 0.35
N ALA A 141 -19.78 3.38 0.52
CA ALA A 141 -19.02 3.44 1.77
C ALA A 141 -18.60 4.87 2.14
N TYR A 142 -18.15 5.67 1.15
CA TYR A 142 -17.68 7.03 1.39
C TYR A 142 -18.80 8.08 1.40
N LYS A 143 -19.94 7.83 0.74
CA LYS A 143 -21.14 8.68 0.88
C LYS A 143 -21.75 8.62 2.28
N LYS A 144 -21.55 7.53 3.03
CA LYS A 144 -22.04 7.38 4.41
C LYS A 144 -21.20 8.10 5.47
N ILE A 145 -20.06 8.66 5.08
CA ILE A 145 -19.07 9.29 5.98
C ILE A 145 -19.07 10.83 5.85
N SER A 146 -19.76 11.37 4.83
CA SER A 146 -20.02 12.81 4.64
C SER A 146 -21.40 13.19 5.17
#